data_AF-A0A924EKQ5-F1
#
_entry.id   AF-A0A924EKQ5-F1
#
_cell.length_a   1.000
_cell.length_b   1.000
_cell.length_c   1.000
_cell.angle_alpha   90.00
_cell.angle_beta   90.00
_cell.angle_gamma   90.00
#
_symmetry.space_group_name_H-M   'P 1'
#
loop_
_entity.id
_entity.type
_entity.pdbx_description
1 polymer ?
#
loop_
_entity_poly.entity_id
_entity_poly.type
_entity_poly.pdbx_seq_one_letter_code
_entity_poly.pdbx_strand_id
1 'polypeptide(L)'
;MRRNIRFILSLIIILLISWADIHYSSIKNRGTAGPYISQGVHMAVLAATCFIGYLNWREKEKWLRLLWVGLYAGVFMIILLLAIVDAAMHHNMMAKLKAIIAETRNLFEGPLPFLVFSIFIKIAGQFNSRDTGR
;
A
#
# COMPACT_ATOMS: atom_id res chain seq x y z
N MET A 1 4.37 -22.64 -13.66
CA MET A 1 3.07 -22.63 -12.93
C MET A 1 3.12 -22.00 -11.54
N ARG A 2 3.99 -22.43 -10.60
CA ARG A 2 4.02 -21.95 -9.20
C ARG A 2 4.09 -20.42 -9.03
N ARG A 3 4.79 -19.70 -9.93
CA ARG A 3 4.95 -18.24 -9.88
C ARG A 3 3.66 -17.46 -10.15
N ASN A 4 2.78 -18.00 -11.01
CA ASN A 4 1.50 -17.37 -11.32
C ASN A 4 0.51 -17.56 -10.16
N ILE A 5 0.57 -18.71 -9.48
CA ILE A 5 -0.29 -19.00 -8.32
C ILE A 5 0.04 -18.07 -7.15
N ARG A 6 1.34 -17.86 -6.83
CA ARG A 6 1.75 -16.91 -5.78
C ARG A 6 1.25 -15.48 -6.04
N PHE A 7 1.33 -15.03 -7.28
CA PHE A 7 0.84 -13.72 -7.68
C PHE A 7 -0.69 -13.61 -7.50
N ILE A 8 -1.44 -14.60 -8.00
CA ILE A 8 -2.90 -14.64 -7.89
C ILE A 8 -3.34 -14.66 -6.41
N LEU A 9 -2.70 -15.50 -5.59
CA LEU A 9 -2.97 -15.56 -4.15
C LEU A 9 -2.68 -14.22 -3.47
N SER A 10 -1.54 -13.60 -3.77
CA SER A 10 -1.19 -12.29 -3.20
C SER A 10 -2.21 -11.22 -3.58
N LEU A 11 -2.65 -11.21 -4.85
CA LEU A 11 -3.67 -10.28 -5.33
C LEU A 11 -5.02 -10.50 -4.64
N ILE A 12 -5.46 -11.75 -4.49
CA ILE A 12 -6.70 -12.09 -3.77
C ILE A 12 -6.61 -11.64 -2.31
N ILE A 13 -5.49 -11.88 -1.63
CA ILE A 13 -5.32 -11.47 -0.24
C ILE A 13 -5.36 -9.94 -0.11
N ILE A 14 -4.66 -9.20 -0.98
CA ILE A 14 -4.71 -7.73 -0.97
C ILE A 14 -6.13 -7.21 -1.24
N LEU A 15 -6.85 -7.83 -2.18
CA LEU A 15 -8.26 -7.50 -2.45
C LEU A 15 -9.14 -7.72 -1.22
N LEU A 16 -8.99 -8.85 -0.53
CA LEU A 16 -9.78 -9.16 0.67
C LEU A 16 -9.45 -8.21 1.83
N ILE A 17 -8.17 -7.89 2.04
CA ILE A 17 -7.74 -6.93 3.06
C ILE A 17 -8.31 -5.53 2.75
N SER A 18 -8.14 -5.06 1.52
CA SER A 18 -8.65 -3.75 1.09
C SER A 18 -10.18 -3.67 1.21
N TRP A 19 -10.89 -4.74 0.81
CA TRP A 19 -12.33 -4.83 0.98
C TRP A 19 -12.75 -4.79 2.45
N ALA A 20 -12.06 -5.54 3.33
CA ALA A 20 -12.32 -5.55 4.76
C ALA A 20 -12.08 -4.17 5.39
N ASP A 21 -11.04 -3.44 4.97
CA ASP A 21 -10.76 -2.09 5.48
C ASP A 21 -11.84 -1.07 5.05
N ILE A 22 -12.29 -1.14 3.80
CA ILE A 22 -13.41 -0.31 3.30
C ILE A 22 -14.67 -0.60 4.11
N HIS A 23 -14.98 -1.88 4.34
CA HIS A 23 -16.16 -2.29 5.10
C HIS A 23 -16.07 -1.86 6.57
N TYR A 24 -14.91 -2.06 7.20
CA TYR A 24 -14.64 -1.62 8.57
C TYR A 24 -14.77 -0.10 8.71
N SER A 25 -14.23 0.66 7.76
CA SER A 25 -14.34 2.12 7.71
C SER A 25 -15.79 2.59 7.54
N SER A 26 -16.59 1.88 6.74
CA SER A 26 -18.03 2.14 6.57
C SER A 26 -18.82 1.89 7.86
N ILE A 27 -18.51 0.81 8.57
CA ILE A 27 -19.15 0.46 9.86
C ILE A 27 -18.75 1.48 10.94
N LYS A 28 -17.49 1.96 10.96
CA LYS A 28 -17.01 2.93 11.95
C LYS A 28 -17.76 4.26 11.92
N ASN A 29 -18.27 4.69 10.77
CA ASN A 29 -19.14 5.87 10.68
C ASN A 29 -20.45 5.70 11.49
N ARG A 30 -20.71 4.52 12.05
CA ARG A 30 -21.82 4.21 12.97
C ARG A 30 -21.42 4.24 14.47
N GLY A 31 -20.22 4.70 14.81
CA GLY A 31 -19.85 5.09 16.18
C GLY A 31 -19.13 4.04 17.05
N THR A 32 -18.67 2.91 16.48
CA THR A 32 -18.15 1.77 17.27
C THR A 32 -16.63 1.74 17.50
N ALA A 33 -15.83 2.57 16.81
CA ALA A 33 -14.36 2.56 16.98
C ALA A 33 -13.79 3.98 17.15
N GLY A 34 -12.96 4.15 18.19
CA GLY A 34 -12.26 5.41 18.46
C GLY A 34 -11.28 5.82 17.34
N PRO A 35 -10.92 7.10 17.25
CA PRO A 35 -10.07 7.64 16.17
C PRO A 35 -8.71 6.95 16.08
N TYR A 36 -8.07 6.67 17.22
CA TYR A 36 -6.75 6.03 17.28
C TYR A 36 -6.75 4.56 16.82
N ILE A 37 -7.79 3.80 17.18
CA ILE A 37 -7.91 2.38 16.79
C ILE A 37 -7.98 2.27 15.27
N SER A 38 -8.77 3.14 14.64
CA SER A 38 -8.90 3.16 13.19
C SER A 38 -7.61 3.56 12.48
N GLN A 39 -6.88 4.54 12.98
CA GLN A 39 -5.56 4.87 12.44
C GLN A 39 -4.62 3.66 12.55
N GLY A 40 -4.62 2.94 13.67
CA GLY A 40 -3.85 1.71 13.84
C GLY A 40 -4.21 0.62 12.83
N VAL A 41 -5.50 0.40 12.55
CA VAL A 41 -5.97 -0.58 11.56
C VAL A 41 -5.45 -0.24 10.17
N HIS A 42 -5.59 1.01 9.74
CA HIS A 42 -5.09 1.48 8.45
C HIS A 42 -3.57 1.28 8.32
N MET A 43 -2.80 1.61 9.36
CA MET A 43 -1.35 1.37 9.34
C MET A 43 -1.01 -0.11 9.24
N ALA A 44 -1.76 -0.97 9.93
CA ALA A 44 -1.60 -2.42 9.85
C ALA A 44 -1.93 -2.94 8.45
N VAL A 45 -2.99 -2.43 7.82
CA VAL A 45 -3.38 -2.78 6.44
C VAL A 45 -2.29 -2.36 5.45
N LEU A 46 -1.81 -1.12 5.52
CA LEU A 46 -0.73 -0.63 4.65
C LEU A 46 0.55 -1.47 4.81
N ALA A 47 0.93 -1.82 6.04
CA ALA A 47 2.07 -2.68 6.33
C ALA A 47 1.87 -4.11 5.79
N ALA A 48 0.68 -4.67 5.94
CA ALA A 48 0.34 -6.00 5.42
C ALA A 48 0.43 -6.03 3.89
N THR A 49 -0.13 -5.05 3.19
CA THR A 49 -0.04 -4.93 1.73
C THR A 49 1.41 -4.81 1.26
N CYS A 50 2.21 -3.98 1.94
CA CYS A 50 3.64 -3.87 1.68
C CYS A 50 4.35 -5.22 1.83
N PHE A 51 4.09 -5.93 2.93
CA PHE A 51 4.72 -7.21 3.25
C PHE A 51 4.34 -8.31 2.24
N ILE A 52 3.07 -8.39 1.85
CA ILE A 52 2.60 -9.33 0.81
C ILE A 52 3.31 -9.05 -0.52
N GLY A 53 3.40 -7.78 -0.93
CA GLY A 53 4.15 -7.37 -2.11
C GLY A 53 5.62 -7.81 -2.04
N TYR A 54 6.28 -7.52 -0.91
CA TYR A 54 7.65 -7.94 -0.66
C TYR A 54 7.82 -9.46 -0.78
N LEU A 55 6.96 -10.26 -0.17
CA LEU A 55 7.02 -11.73 -0.25
C LEU A 55 6.87 -12.23 -1.69
N ASN A 56 5.98 -11.62 -2.47
CA ASN A 56 5.76 -12.00 -3.85
C ASN A 56 6.98 -11.72 -4.76
N TRP A 57 7.77 -10.70 -4.43
CA TRP A 57 8.94 -10.29 -5.22
C TRP A 57 10.29 -10.47 -4.52
N ARG A 58 10.36 -11.16 -3.37
CA ARG A 58 11.62 -11.34 -2.62
C ARG A 58 12.71 -12.05 -3.43
N GLU A 59 12.30 -12.92 -4.35
CA GLU A 59 13.17 -13.67 -5.26
C GLU A 59 13.51 -12.87 -6.54
N LYS A 60 13.04 -11.62 -6.67
CA LYS A 60 13.38 -10.70 -7.78
C LYS A 60 14.62 -9.88 -7.49
N GLU A 61 15.05 -9.11 -8.49
CA GLU A 61 16.21 -8.23 -8.39
C GLU A 61 16.10 -7.27 -7.19
N LYS A 62 17.24 -7.05 -6.53
CA LYS A 62 17.31 -6.32 -5.26
C LYS A 62 16.72 -4.91 -5.39
N TRP A 63 16.99 -4.20 -6.49
CA TRP A 63 16.55 -2.83 -6.69
C TRP A 63 15.02 -2.73 -6.81
N LEU A 64 14.33 -3.70 -7.42
CA LEU A 64 12.86 -3.75 -7.49
C LEU A 64 12.26 -3.88 -6.09
N ARG A 65 12.83 -4.72 -5.23
CA ARG A 65 12.34 -4.85 -3.85
C ARG A 65 12.56 -3.57 -3.06
N LEU A 66 13.72 -2.94 -3.22
CA LEU A 66 14.03 -1.67 -2.56
C LEU A 66 13.09 -0.56 -3.03
N LEU A 67 12.75 -0.52 -4.32
CA LEU A 67 11.79 0.42 -4.87
C LEU A 67 10.40 0.23 -4.24
N TRP A 68 9.92 -1.02 -4.15
CA TRP A 68 8.62 -1.30 -3.52
C TRP A 68 8.59 -0.89 -2.04
N VAL A 69 9.56 -1.35 -1.25
CA VAL A 69 9.63 -1.04 0.18
C VAL A 69 9.85 0.46 0.39
N GLY A 70 10.70 1.09 -0.41
CA GLY A 70 10.96 2.53 -0.37
C GLY A 70 9.72 3.36 -0.67
N LEU A 71 8.90 2.93 -1.63
CA LEU A 71 7.63 3.58 -1.95
C LEU A 71 6.67 3.54 -0.75
N TYR A 72 6.48 2.37 -0.13
CA TYR A 72 5.62 2.24 1.05
C TYR A 72 6.18 2.98 2.27
N ALA A 73 7.49 2.95 2.48
CA ALA A 73 8.15 3.74 3.53
C ALA A 73 7.93 5.24 3.32
N GLY A 74 8.03 5.72 2.07
CA GLY A 74 7.72 7.11 1.71
C GLY A 74 6.27 7.48 2.02
N VAL A 75 5.32 6.63 1.65
CA VAL A 75 3.90 6.83 1.97
C VAL A 75 3.66 6.87 3.49
N PHE A 76 4.27 5.96 4.24
CA PHE A 76 4.21 5.97 5.71
C PHE A 76 4.73 7.29 6.29
N MET A 77 5.88 7.76 5.82
CA MET A 77 6.47 9.02 6.27
C MET A 77 5.59 10.22 5.94
N ILE A 78 4.99 10.25 4.75
CA ILE A 78 4.05 11.30 4.35
C ILE A 78 2.83 11.30 5.28
N ILE A 79 2.20 10.15 5.51
CA ILE A 79 1.02 10.08 6.39
C ILE A 79 1.37 10.51 7.82
N LEU A 80 2.52 10.07 8.34
CA LEU A 80 2.97 10.43 9.68
C LEU A 80 3.25 11.93 9.80
N LEU A 81 3.93 12.52 8.81
CA LEU A 81 4.20 13.96 8.77
C LEU A 81 2.89 14.76 8.71
N LEU A 82 1.94 14.33 7.88
CA LEU A 82 0.63 14.97 7.79
C LEU A 82 -0.17 14.84 9.09
N ALA A 83 -0.06 13.72 9.81
CA ALA A 83 -0.67 13.55 11.13
C ALA A 83 -0.05 14.48 12.19
N ILE A 84 1.27 14.70 12.15
CA ILE A 84 1.95 15.65 13.04
C ILE A 84 1.49 17.09 12.75
N VAL A 85 1.40 17.46 11.47
CA VAL A 85 0.88 18.78 11.05
C VAL A 85 -0.58 18.97 11.51
N ASP A 86 -1.41 17.94 11.36
CA ASP A 86 -2.80 17.93 11.84
C ASP A 86 -2.91 18.20 13.35
N ALA A 87 -2.02 17.58 14.14
CA ALA A 87 -1.94 17.80 15.59
C ALA A 87 -1.46 19.21 15.96
N ALA A 88 -0.58 19.81 15.17
CA ALA A 88 0.01 21.13 15.45
C ALA A 88 -0.90 22.31 15.08
N MET A 89 -1.64 22.25 13.96
CA MET A 89 -2.24 23.43 13.32
C MET A 89 -3.71 23.78 13.68
N HIS A 90 -4.31 23.18 14.72
CA HIS A 90 -5.65 23.54 15.23
C HIS A 90 -6.71 23.92 14.15
N HIS A 91 -7.29 22.87 13.54
CA HIS A 91 -8.60 22.78 12.87
C HIS A 91 -8.90 23.50 11.54
N ASN A 92 -8.35 24.68 11.20
CA ASN A 92 -8.91 25.43 10.05
C ASN A 92 -8.45 24.99 8.63
N MET A 93 -7.33 24.27 8.48
CA MET A 93 -6.90 23.65 7.20
C MET A 93 -7.15 22.12 7.13
N MET A 94 -7.85 21.56 8.12
CA MET A 94 -7.91 20.11 8.36
C MET A 94 -8.62 19.28 7.29
N ALA A 95 -9.71 19.78 6.69
CA ALA A 95 -10.57 18.94 5.85
C ALA A 95 -9.86 18.48 4.57
N LYS A 96 -9.11 19.38 3.92
CA LYS A 96 -8.35 19.06 2.70
C LYS A 96 -7.18 18.12 2.99
N LEU A 97 -6.45 18.35 4.09
CA LEU A 97 -5.32 17.51 4.48
C LEU A 97 -5.78 16.08 4.78
N LYS A 98 -6.87 15.93 5.54
CA LYS A 98 -7.46 14.63 5.87
C LYS A 98 -7.96 13.88 4.64
N ALA A 99 -8.53 14.59 3.66
CA ALA A 99 -8.95 13.99 2.39
C ALA A 99 -7.74 13.43 1.62
N ILE A 100 -6.64 14.20 1.50
CA ILE A 100 -5.42 13.75 0.82
C ILE A 100 -4.80 12.53 1.50
N ILE A 101 -4.75 12.50 2.84
CA ILE A 101 -4.28 11.34 3.61
C ILE A 101 -5.14 10.12 3.29
N ALA A 102 -6.47 10.26 3.35
CA ALA A 102 -7.39 9.17 3.12
C ALA A 102 -7.30 8.63 1.68
N GLU A 103 -7.22 9.52 0.68
CA GLU A 103 -7.06 9.13 -0.73
C GLU A 103 -5.73 8.40 -0.99
N THR A 104 -4.63 8.97 -0.49
CA THR A 104 -3.30 8.36 -0.64
C THR A 104 -3.28 6.98 -0.01
N ARG A 105 -3.80 6.87 1.21
CA ARG A 105 -3.89 5.59 1.91
C ARG A 105 -4.73 4.59 1.12
N ASN A 106 -5.97 4.94 0.75
CA ASN A 106 -6.87 4.03 0.04
C ASN A 106 -6.25 3.52 -1.28
N LEU A 107 -5.51 4.37 -1.99
CA LEU A 107 -4.76 3.98 -3.19
C LEU A 107 -3.71 2.91 -2.86
N PHE A 108 -2.94 3.09 -1.78
CA PHE A 108 -1.82 2.23 -1.40
C PHE A 108 -2.21 0.95 -0.65
N GLU A 109 -3.37 0.93 -0.01
CA GLU A 109 -3.96 -0.27 0.60
C GLU A 109 -4.63 -1.17 -0.43
N GLY A 110 -5.02 -0.62 -1.58
CA GLY A 110 -5.67 -1.33 -2.66
C GLY A 110 -4.76 -2.24 -3.51
N PRO A 111 -5.34 -2.98 -4.45
CA PRO A 111 -4.59 -3.88 -5.34
C PRO A 111 -3.81 -3.13 -6.44
N LEU A 112 -4.14 -1.87 -6.70
CA LEU A 112 -3.62 -1.13 -7.85
C LEU A 112 -2.09 -0.94 -7.81
N PRO A 113 -1.46 -0.47 -6.72
CA PRO A 113 -0.01 -0.39 -6.63
C PRO A 113 0.65 -1.73 -6.93
N PHE A 114 0.09 -2.83 -6.42
CA PHE A 114 0.62 -4.17 -6.64
C PHE A 114 0.55 -4.60 -8.11
N LEU A 115 -0.55 -4.29 -8.80
CA LEU A 115 -0.73 -4.54 -10.24
C LEU A 115 0.22 -3.69 -11.08
N VAL A 116 0.29 -2.39 -10.82
CA VAL A 116 1.17 -1.44 -11.52
C VAL A 116 2.62 -1.88 -11.36
N PHE A 117 3.04 -2.20 -10.13
CA PHE A 117 4.39 -2.67 -9.85
C PHE A 117 4.70 -3.99 -10.56
N SER A 118 3.71 -4.89 -10.68
CA SER A 118 3.87 -6.14 -11.42
C SER A 118 4.07 -5.93 -12.92
N ILE A 119 3.39 -4.94 -13.52
CA ILE A 119 3.60 -4.54 -14.90
C ILE A 119 5.02 -3.97 -15.06
N PHE A 120 5.42 -3.08 -14.15
CA PHE A 120 6.76 -2.50 -14.15
C PHE A 120 7.86 -3.56 -14.06
N ILE A 121 7.73 -4.55 -13.18
CA ILE A 121 8.66 -5.69 -13.07
C ILE A 121 8.73 -6.48 -14.39
N LYS A 122 7.58 -6.73 -15.03
CA LYS A 122 7.55 -7.46 -16.30
C LYS A 122 8.29 -6.70 -17.40
N ILE A 123 8.07 -5.39 -17.49
CA ILE A 123 8.74 -4.52 -18.46
C ILE A 123 10.24 -4.47 -18.17
N ALA A 124 10.64 -4.20 -16.93
CA ALA A 124 12.05 -4.16 -16.53
C ALA A 124 12.78 -5.49 -16.82
N GLY A 125 12.11 -6.62 -16.58
CA GLY A 125 12.65 -7.94 -16.89
C GLY A 125 12.88 -8.18 -18.39
N GLN A 126 12.07 -7.58 -19.27
CA GLN A 126 12.27 -7.67 -20.73
C GLN A 126 13.54 -6.93 -21.19
N PHE A 127 13.85 -5.79 -20.58
CA PHE A 127 15.08 -5.04 -20.88
C PHE A 127 16.33 -5.81 -20.44
N ASN A 128 16.34 -6.34 -19.21
CA ASN A 128 17.49 -7.12 -18.74
C ASN A 128 17.75 -8.40 -19.56
N SER A 129 16.71 -9.05 -20.11
CA SER A 129 16.92 -10.20 -20.99
C SER A 129 17.54 -9.84 -22.35
N ARG A 130 17.31 -8.63 -22.86
CA ARG A 130 17.86 -8.18 -24.15
C ARG A 130 19.34 -7.84 -24.06
N ASP A 131 19.79 -7.27 -22.94
CA ASP A 131 21.20 -6.93 -22.74
C ASP A 131 22.09 -8.16 -22.48
N THR A 132 21.50 -9.28 -22.05
CA THR A 132 22.24 -10.53 -21.80
C THR A 132 22.38 -11.47 -23.00
N GLY A 133 21.88 -11.12 -24.19
CA GLY A 133 22.18 -11.83 -25.44
C GLY A 133 22.09 -13.36 -25.36
N ARG A 134 20.95 -13.87 -24.87
CA ARG A 134 20.53 -15.28 -25.07
C ARG A 134 19.20 -15.31 -25.79
#